data_AF-A0A5E4J179-F1
#
_entry.id   AF-A0A5E4J179-F1
#
_cell.length_a   1.000
_cell.length_b   1.000
_cell.length_c   1.000
_cell.angle_alpha   90.00
_cell.angle_beta   90.00
_cell.angle_gamma   90.00
#
_symmetry.space_group_name_H-M   'P 1'
#
loop_
_entity.id
_entity.type
_entity.pdbx_description
1 polymer ?
#
loop_
_entity_poly.entity_id
_entity_poly.type
_entity_poly.pdbx_seq_one_letter_code
_entity_poly.pdbx_strand_id
1 'polypeptide(L)'
;MLGRAGRPGYHDKGLVYILAEPGRKFSSARGESEDEVALALLHGQMEDVAPEFEEAQQQEEVLANVVAARSRQELEKLHDLTLGLDDLESSLATLEKAGLVKGIVPTRLGEAAAAHFLSPEEVATIARMLGKGKRPLEVAVELEGFEALYLKFAERISVKLRTQISQRALHGSFLDLLGSSDLRELENKIQRYCLDFARDFLRCTCKEAPYCGCAQKSISLGILELRSEGKSPEEIIEHFSDRYGMYAYQGDLINWLDQMVRYLEAIEAVARVLGKGEAAKEAGERKKRVEGE
;
A
#
# COMPACT_ATOMS: atom_id res chain seq x y z
N MET A 1 -24.27 -4.87 8.10
CA MET A 1 -24.21 -6.23 8.69
C MET A 1 -25.58 -6.80 9.09
N LEU A 2 -26.53 -5.99 9.60
CA LEU A 2 -27.88 -6.42 10.02
C LEU A 2 -28.64 -7.23 8.96
N GLY A 3 -28.55 -6.83 7.68
CA GLY A 3 -29.25 -7.48 6.56
C GLY A 3 -28.82 -8.91 6.24
N ARG A 4 -27.78 -9.46 6.89
CA ARG A 4 -27.42 -10.88 6.79
C ARG A 4 -28.15 -11.78 7.80
N ALA A 5 -28.92 -11.18 8.72
CA ALA A 5 -29.69 -11.93 9.72
C ALA A 5 -31.03 -12.39 9.12
N GLY A 6 -31.28 -13.69 9.16
CA GLY A 6 -32.45 -14.32 8.55
C GLY A 6 -32.13 -14.95 7.20
N ARG A 7 -32.50 -16.21 7.02
CA ARG A 7 -32.31 -16.95 5.77
C ARG A 7 -33.67 -17.09 5.07
N PRO A 8 -33.86 -16.52 3.87
CA PRO A 8 -35.11 -16.64 3.13
C PRO A 8 -35.54 -18.10 2.98
N GLY A 9 -36.80 -18.39 3.32
CA GLY A 9 -37.37 -19.75 3.24
C GLY A 9 -37.06 -20.69 4.43
N TYR A 10 -36.20 -20.28 5.36
CA TYR A 10 -35.86 -21.08 6.56
C TYR A 10 -36.25 -20.41 7.87
N HIS A 11 -36.12 -19.09 7.94
CA HIS A 11 -36.41 -18.34 9.17
C HIS A 11 -37.56 -17.37 8.94
N ASP A 12 -38.55 -17.39 9.84
CA ASP A 12 -39.64 -16.42 9.84
C ASP A 12 -39.17 -15.02 10.28
N LYS A 13 -38.09 -14.96 11.07
CA LYS A 13 -37.50 -13.70 11.58
C LYS A 13 -35.98 -13.79 11.63
N GLY A 14 -35.30 -12.70 11.26
CA GLY A 14 -33.88 -12.49 11.54
C GLY A 14 -33.73 -11.77 12.88
N LEU A 15 -32.98 -12.36 13.82
CA LEU A 15 -32.69 -11.73 15.11
C LEU A 15 -31.33 -11.05 15.03
N VAL A 16 -31.27 -9.79 15.47
CA VAL A 16 -30.04 -9.03 15.60
C VAL A 16 -29.91 -8.52 17.03
N TYR A 17 -28.73 -8.68 17.59
CA TYR A 17 -28.37 -8.17 18.91
C TYR A 17 -27.25 -7.15 18.75
N ILE A 18 -27.43 -5.99 19.36
CA ILE A 18 -26.36 -5.01 19.58
C ILE A 18 -26.12 -4.98 21.08
N LEU A 19 -24.87 -5.15 21.48
CA LEU A 19 -24.46 -5.05 22.87
C LEU A 19 -23.97 -3.62 23.10
N ALA A 20 -24.53 -2.96 24.10
CA ALA A 20 -24.13 -1.64 24.53
C ALA A 20 -24.13 -1.59 26.06
N GLU A 21 -23.12 -0.96 26.66
CA GLU A 21 -23.09 -0.69 28.10
C GLU A 21 -23.73 0.68 28.39
N PRO A 22 -24.87 0.74 29.09
CA PRO A 22 -25.56 2.01 29.34
C PRO A 22 -24.68 3.04 30.05
N GLY A 23 -24.58 4.24 29.47
CA GLY A 23 -23.82 5.35 30.03
C GLY A 23 -22.30 5.26 29.90
N ARG A 24 -21.76 4.20 29.27
CA ARG A 24 -20.31 4.08 29.00
C ARG A 24 -19.88 5.05 27.90
N LYS A 25 -18.75 5.74 28.12
CA LYS A 25 -18.16 6.68 27.15
C LYS A 25 -16.70 6.29 26.89
N PHE A 26 -16.31 6.24 25.61
CA PHE A 26 -14.95 5.81 25.19
C PHE A 26 -13.96 6.97 25.02
N SER A 27 -14.46 8.20 24.81
CA SER A 27 -13.63 9.39 24.66
C SER A 27 -14.27 10.56 25.37
N SER A 28 -13.48 11.36 26.08
CA SER A 28 -13.93 12.63 26.66
C SER A 28 -14.32 13.68 25.62
N ALA A 29 -13.94 13.47 24.35
CA ALA A 29 -14.24 14.38 23.24
C ALA A 29 -15.60 14.13 22.56
N ARG A 30 -16.17 12.92 22.66
CA ARG A 30 -17.52 12.62 22.17
C ARG A 30 -18.46 12.54 23.36
N GLY A 31 -19.50 13.38 23.35
CA GLY A 31 -20.44 13.50 24.47
C GLY A 31 -21.40 12.31 24.62
N GLU A 32 -21.55 11.50 23.57
CA GLU A 32 -22.53 10.42 23.45
C GLU A 32 -22.06 9.16 24.19
N SER A 33 -23.03 8.46 24.79
CA SER A 33 -22.88 7.16 25.41
C SER A 33 -23.05 6.01 24.42
N GLU A 34 -22.54 4.83 24.76
CA GLU A 34 -22.61 3.65 23.89
C GLU A 34 -24.05 3.26 23.52
N ASP A 35 -25.00 3.41 24.44
CA ASP A 35 -26.42 3.15 24.21
C ASP A 35 -27.08 4.19 23.28
N GLU A 36 -26.71 5.47 23.40
CA GLU A 36 -27.15 6.52 22.46
C GLU A 36 -26.67 6.23 21.04
N VAL A 37 -25.40 5.84 20.88
CA VAL A 37 -24.83 5.46 19.57
C VAL A 37 -25.48 4.18 19.03
N ALA A 38 -25.72 3.17 19.87
CA ALA A 38 -26.38 1.94 19.46
C ALA A 38 -27.81 2.20 18.95
N LEU A 39 -28.57 3.07 19.64
CA LEU A 39 -29.90 3.49 19.18
C LEU A 39 -29.81 4.29 17.87
N ALA A 40 -28.85 5.21 17.74
CA ALA A 40 -28.63 5.96 16.51
C ALA A 40 -28.34 5.03 15.32
N LEU A 41 -27.51 4.00 15.49
CA LEU A 41 -27.20 3.01 14.44
C LEU A 41 -28.41 2.14 14.04
N LEU A 42 -29.30 1.83 14.98
CA LEU A 42 -30.53 1.07 14.68
C LEU A 42 -31.57 1.91 13.93
N HIS A 43 -31.55 3.23 14.11
CA HIS A 43 -32.48 4.16 13.48
C HIS A 43 -31.88 4.91 12.28
N GLY A 44 -30.58 4.77 12.04
CA GLY A 44 -29.85 5.43 10.97
C GLY A 44 -30.41 5.06 9.59
N GLN A 45 -30.42 6.05 8.69
CA GLN A 45 -30.72 5.83 7.28
C GLN A 45 -29.42 5.52 6.52
N MET A 46 -29.53 4.87 5.36
CA MET A 46 -28.38 4.75 4.48
C MET A 46 -27.95 6.14 4.03
N GLU A 47 -26.67 6.43 4.19
CA GLU A 47 -26.08 7.67 3.69
C GLU A 47 -26.03 7.65 2.17
N ASP A 48 -26.16 8.82 1.56
CA ASP A 48 -25.96 8.97 0.13
C ASP A 48 -24.51 8.65 -0.22
N VAL A 49 -24.31 7.85 -1.26
CA VAL A 49 -22.97 7.52 -1.75
C VAL A 49 -22.55 8.57 -2.77
N ALA A 50 -21.69 9.49 -2.34
CA ALA A 50 -20.97 10.40 -3.21
C ALA A 50 -19.52 9.92 -3.33
N PRO A 51 -19.10 9.32 -4.47
CA PRO A 51 -17.71 8.91 -4.64
C PRO A 51 -16.81 10.15 -4.73
N GLU A 52 -15.83 10.23 -3.83
CA GLU A 52 -14.76 11.22 -3.87
C GLU A 52 -13.52 10.53 -4.43
N PHE A 53 -13.01 11.03 -5.56
CA PHE A 53 -11.78 10.55 -6.16
C PHE A 53 -10.65 11.51 -5.86
N GLU A 54 -9.53 10.96 -5.42
CA GLU A 54 -8.29 11.73 -5.30
C GLU A 54 -7.78 12.15 -6.68
N GLU A 55 -7.00 13.23 -6.75
CA GLU A 55 -6.51 13.80 -8.01
C GLU A 55 -5.83 12.76 -8.91
N ALA A 56 -5.03 11.84 -8.32
CA ALA A 56 -4.35 10.78 -9.05
C ALA A 56 -5.34 9.79 -9.70
N GLN A 57 -6.42 9.43 -9.01
CA GLN A 57 -7.45 8.51 -9.51
C GLN A 57 -8.25 9.17 -10.63
N GLN A 58 -8.56 10.46 -10.49
CA GLN A 58 -9.23 11.21 -11.55
C GLN A 58 -8.35 11.29 -12.82
N GLN A 59 -7.05 11.52 -12.67
CA GLN A 59 -6.12 11.58 -13.81
C GLN A 59 -6.01 10.24 -14.54
N GLU A 60 -5.98 9.12 -13.80
CA GLU A 60 -6.00 7.78 -14.37
C GLU A 60 -7.28 7.55 -15.20
N GLU A 61 -8.44 7.88 -14.63
CA GLU A 61 -9.73 7.71 -15.29
C GLU A 61 -9.89 8.62 -16.52
N VAL A 62 -9.44 9.88 -16.45
CA VAL A 62 -9.42 10.77 -17.61
C VAL A 62 -8.49 10.22 -18.70
N LEU A 63 -7.32 9.68 -18.34
CA LEU A 63 -6.41 9.07 -19.31
C LEU A 63 -7.03 7.83 -19.97
N ALA A 64 -7.73 6.99 -19.19
CA ALA A 64 -8.47 5.84 -19.72
C ALA A 64 -9.55 6.28 -20.72
N ASN A 65 -10.31 7.34 -20.38
CA ASN A 65 -11.29 7.93 -21.28
C ASN A 65 -10.66 8.48 -22.56
N VAL A 66 -9.49 9.12 -22.48
CA VAL A 66 -8.73 9.59 -23.65
C VAL A 66 -8.29 8.42 -24.54
N VAL A 67 -7.86 7.30 -23.97
CA VAL A 67 -7.46 6.10 -24.72
C VAL A 67 -8.67 5.42 -25.37
N ALA A 68 -9.84 5.44 -24.72
CA ALA A 68 -11.06 4.82 -25.23
C ALA A 68 -11.77 5.67 -26.31
N ALA A 69 -11.74 6.99 -26.18
CA ALA A 69 -12.46 7.91 -27.06
C ALA A 69 -11.85 7.97 -28.47
N ARG A 70 -12.71 8.09 -29.48
CA ARG A 70 -12.32 8.26 -30.90
C ARG A 70 -12.42 9.69 -31.39
N SER A 71 -13.02 10.57 -30.59
CA SER A 71 -13.22 11.98 -30.91
C SER A 71 -13.35 12.83 -29.64
N ARG A 72 -13.16 14.15 -29.78
CA ARG A 72 -13.35 15.12 -28.69
C ARG A 72 -14.74 15.03 -28.06
N GLN A 73 -15.77 14.94 -28.90
CA GLN A 73 -17.17 14.88 -28.46
C GLN A 73 -17.46 13.60 -27.67
N GLU A 74 -16.84 12.48 -28.06
CA GLU A 74 -16.96 11.22 -27.32
C GLU A 74 -16.24 11.28 -25.98
N LEU A 75 -15.05 11.91 -25.92
CA LEU A 75 -14.32 12.13 -24.67
C LEU A 75 -15.13 12.97 -23.67
N GLU A 76 -15.68 14.11 -24.11
CA GLU A 76 -16.54 14.96 -23.28
C GLU A 76 -17.75 14.18 -22.76
N LYS A 77 -18.38 13.38 -23.63
CA LYS A 77 -19.51 12.54 -23.24
C LYS A 77 -19.12 11.46 -22.22
N LEU A 78 -17.97 10.80 -22.38
CA LEU A 78 -17.49 9.81 -21.43
C LEU A 78 -17.21 10.46 -20.07
N HIS A 79 -16.53 11.60 -20.08
CA HIS A 79 -16.23 12.38 -18.89
C HIS A 79 -17.50 12.78 -18.13
N ASP A 80 -18.51 13.32 -18.81
CA ASP A 80 -19.80 13.72 -18.20
C ASP A 80 -20.59 12.54 -17.62
N LEU A 81 -20.35 11.31 -18.12
CA LEU A 81 -20.99 10.09 -17.61
C LEU A 81 -20.25 9.48 -16.42
N THR A 82 -18.98 9.84 -16.21
CA THR A 82 -18.17 9.35 -15.09
C THR A 82 -18.39 10.24 -13.86
N LEU A 83 -18.83 9.64 -12.77
CA LEU A 83 -19.07 10.36 -11.52
C LEU A 83 -17.75 10.74 -10.85
N GLY A 84 -17.70 11.93 -10.25
CA GLY A 84 -16.60 12.35 -9.38
C GLY A 84 -15.31 12.79 -10.09
N LEU A 85 -15.37 13.09 -11.39
CA LEU A 85 -14.28 13.76 -12.11
C LEU A 85 -14.41 15.29 -12.01
N ASP A 86 -13.28 15.96 -11.85
CA ASP A 86 -13.11 17.41 -11.95
C ASP A 86 -13.07 17.89 -13.41
N ASP A 87 -12.75 19.15 -13.64
CA ASP A 87 -12.67 19.75 -14.98
C ASP A 87 -11.73 18.97 -15.95
N LEU A 88 -12.31 18.55 -17.08
CA LEU A 88 -11.61 17.81 -18.14
C LEU A 88 -10.38 18.56 -18.68
N GLU A 89 -10.46 19.87 -18.88
CA GLU A 89 -9.35 20.65 -19.47
C GLU A 89 -8.15 20.72 -18.53
N SER A 90 -8.40 20.92 -17.24
CA SER A 90 -7.37 20.85 -16.19
C SER A 90 -6.67 19.50 -16.19
N SER A 91 -7.45 18.41 -16.24
CA SER A 91 -6.91 17.04 -16.26
C SER A 91 -6.07 16.78 -17.52
N LEU A 92 -6.55 17.18 -18.70
CA LEU A 92 -5.82 17.07 -19.96
C LEU A 92 -4.51 17.86 -19.95
N ALA A 93 -4.51 19.08 -19.39
CA ALA A 93 -3.30 19.88 -19.28
C ALA A 93 -2.25 19.20 -18.39
N THR A 94 -2.66 18.56 -17.29
CA THR A 94 -1.74 17.81 -16.43
C THR A 94 -1.21 16.55 -17.12
N LEU A 95 -2.06 15.80 -17.81
CA LEU A 95 -1.65 14.61 -18.58
C LEU A 95 -0.71 14.97 -19.75
N GLU A 96 -0.93 16.12 -20.40
CA GLU A 96 -0.07 16.61 -21.47
C GLU A 96 1.29 17.05 -20.93
N LYS A 97 1.33 17.72 -19.77
CA LYS A 97 2.57 18.06 -19.06
C LYS A 97 3.35 16.81 -18.63
N ALA A 98 2.66 15.73 -18.28
CA ALA A 98 3.26 14.44 -18.00
C ALA A 98 3.69 13.67 -19.27
N GLY A 99 3.37 14.16 -20.47
CA GLY A 99 3.69 13.53 -21.75
C GLY A 99 2.84 12.29 -22.06
N LEU A 100 1.71 12.11 -21.39
CA LEU A 100 0.81 10.96 -21.56
C LEU A 100 -0.19 11.19 -22.69
N VAL A 101 -0.51 12.45 -23.00
CA VAL A 101 -1.39 12.82 -24.12
C VAL A 101 -0.78 13.97 -24.92
N LYS A 102 -1.31 14.19 -26.14
CA LYS A 102 -1.10 15.38 -26.97
C LYS A 102 -2.46 15.90 -27.39
N GLY A 103 -2.95 16.95 -26.74
CA GLY A 103 -4.38 17.29 -26.75
C GLY A 103 -5.23 16.08 -26.31
N ILE A 104 -6.04 15.55 -27.22
CA ILE A 104 -6.93 14.39 -26.97
C ILE A 104 -6.39 13.06 -27.50
N VAL A 105 -5.14 13.02 -27.97
CA VAL A 105 -4.53 11.81 -28.53
C VAL A 105 -3.57 11.22 -27.50
N PRO A 106 -3.75 9.96 -27.05
CA PRO A 106 -2.81 9.35 -26.12
C PRO A 106 -1.45 9.14 -26.79
N THR A 107 -0.37 9.31 -26.03
CA THR A 107 0.95 8.86 -26.45
C THR A 107 1.09 7.36 -26.18
N ARG A 108 2.11 6.70 -26.75
CA ARG A 108 2.42 5.31 -26.40
C ARG A 108 2.68 5.10 -24.92
N LEU A 109 3.18 6.14 -24.23
CA LEU A 109 3.40 6.09 -22.80
C LEU A 109 2.08 6.22 -22.04
N GLY A 110 1.17 7.09 -22.51
CA GLY A 110 -0.19 7.19 -21.99
C GLY A 110 -1.01 5.90 -22.18
N GLU A 111 -0.91 5.26 -23.35
CA GLU A 111 -1.54 3.95 -23.60
C GLU A 111 -1.03 2.88 -22.62
N ALA A 112 0.29 2.83 -22.40
CA ALA A 112 0.87 1.89 -21.43
C ALA A 112 0.45 2.22 -19.99
N ALA A 113 0.39 3.50 -19.62
CA ALA A 113 -0.06 3.92 -18.30
C ALA A 113 -1.53 3.55 -18.05
N ALA A 114 -2.43 3.84 -19.00
CA ALA A 114 -3.84 3.48 -18.91
C ALA A 114 -4.06 1.97 -18.83
N ALA A 115 -3.30 1.17 -19.61
CA ALA A 115 -3.42 -0.28 -19.60
C ALA A 115 -3.00 -0.92 -18.26
N HIS A 116 -2.23 -0.20 -17.44
CA HIS A 116 -1.70 -0.68 -16.17
C HIS A 116 -2.18 0.12 -14.96
N PHE A 117 -3.16 1.01 -15.12
CA PHE A 117 -3.72 1.82 -14.03
C PHE A 117 -2.60 2.57 -13.28
N LEU A 118 -1.76 3.27 -14.04
CA LEU A 118 -0.69 4.08 -13.49
C LEU A 118 -1.09 5.55 -13.48
N SER A 119 -0.95 6.18 -12.32
CA SER A 119 -1.01 7.64 -12.19
C SER A 119 0.15 8.31 -12.93
N PRO A 120 0.03 9.60 -13.30
CA PRO A 120 1.11 10.34 -13.93
C PRO A 120 2.39 10.41 -13.08
N GLU A 121 2.25 10.46 -11.75
CA GLU A 121 3.38 10.46 -10.82
C GLU A 121 4.12 9.11 -10.82
N GLU A 122 3.40 7.99 -10.83
CA GLU A 122 4.01 6.66 -10.91
C GLU A 122 4.77 6.48 -12.24
N VAL A 123 4.18 6.89 -13.37
CA VAL A 123 4.88 6.86 -14.67
C VAL A 123 6.16 7.70 -14.62
N ALA A 124 6.09 8.91 -14.06
CA ALA A 124 7.24 9.79 -13.90
C ALA A 124 8.32 9.15 -13.00
N THR A 125 7.92 8.48 -11.92
CA THR A 125 8.84 7.76 -11.02
C THR A 125 9.51 6.59 -11.72
N ILE A 126 8.76 5.76 -12.46
CA ILE A 126 9.32 4.66 -13.26
C ILE A 126 10.33 5.21 -14.27
N ALA A 127 9.94 6.20 -15.08
CA ALA A 127 10.79 6.77 -16.11
C ALA A 127 12.09 7.38 -15.52
N ARG A 128 11.96 8.13 -14.43
CA ARG A 128 13.09 8.76 -13.72
C ARG A 128 14.05 7.72 -13.15
N MET A 129 13.54 6.68 -12.49
CA MET A 129 14.39 5.67 -11.85
C MET A 129 15.08 4.76 -12.87
N LEU A 130 14.36 4.31 -13.90
CA LEU A 130 14.97 3.57 -15.01
C LEU A 130 15.98 4.44 -15.78
N GLY A 131 15.72 5.74 -15.91
CA GLY A 131 16.66 6.71 -16.47
C GLY A 131 17.96 6.81 -15.67
N LYS A 132 17.90 6.63 -14.35
CA LYS A 132 19.06 6.55 -13.43
C LYS A 132 19.71 5.16 -13.37
N GLY A 133 19.25 4.20 -14.18
CA GLY A 133 19.78 2.83 -14.17
C GLY A 133 19.40 2.01 -12.94
N LYS A 134 18.31 2.37 -12.25
CA LYS A 134 17.78 1.57 -11.14
C LYS A 134 17.13 0.30 -11.66
N ARG A 135 17.26 -0.77 -10.87
CA ARG A 135 16.71 -2.09 -11.22
C ARG A 135 15.19 -2.11 -11.07
N PRO A 136 14.44 -2.88 -11.87
CA PRO A 136 12.98 -2.95 -11.79
C PRO A 136 12.41 -3.25 -10.40
N LEU A 137 13.02 -4.15 -9.61
CA LEU A 137 12.59 -4.41 -8.24
C LEU A 137 12.74 -3.17 -7.34
N GLU A 138 13.82 -2.39 -7.50
CA GLU A 138 13.99 -1.15 -6.75
C GLU A 138 12.97 -0.09 -7.14
N VAL A 139 12.50 -0.11 -8.40
CA VAL A 139 11.43 0.78 -8.87
C VAL A 139 10.09 0.35 -8.28
N ALA A 140 9.74 -0.93 -8.34
CA ALA A 140 8.49 -1.45 -7.78
C ALA A 140 8.37 -1.15 -6.27
N VAL A 141 9.46 -1.35 -5.51
CA VAL A 141 9.49 -1.03 -4.07
C VAL A 141 9.42 0.48 -3.79
N GLU A 142 9.85 1.32 -4.73
CA GLU A 142 9.67 2.78 -4.60
C GLU A 142 8.22 3.19 -4.84
N LEU A 143 7.51 2.51 -5.75
CA LEU A 143 6.08 2.73 -5.97
C LEU A 143 5.29 2.32 -4.73
N GLU A 144 5.61 1.15 -4.14
CA GLU A 144 4.98 0.70 -2.90
C GLU A 144 5.89 -0.19 -2.05
N GLY A 145 6.30 0.32 -0.88
CA GLY A 145 7.08 -0.42 0.11
C GLY A 145 6.21 -1.20 1.09
N PHE A 146 6.69 -2.34 1.59
CA PHE A 146 5.99 -3.14 2.58
C PHE A 146 6.09 -2.54 3.99
N GLU A 147 4.93 -2.28 4.62
CA GLU A 147 4.85 -1.67 5.97
C GLU A 147 4.17 -2.53 7.03
N ALA A 148 3.43 -3.57 6.62
CA ALA A 148 2.60 -4.40 7.50
C ALA A 148 3.43 -5.43 8.29
N LEU A 149 4.47 -4.95 8.97
CA LEU A 149 5.39 -5.76 9.78
C LEU A 149 5.25 -5.37 11.26
N TYR A 150 5.01 -6.36 12.11
CA TYR A 150 4.65 -6.20 13.51
C TYR A 150 5.62 -6.92 14.45
N LEU A 151 5.85 -6.32 15.62
CA LEU A 151 6.73 -6.86 16.66
C LEU A 151 5.96 -7.84 17.55
N LYS A 152 6.45 -9.09 17.70
CA LYS A 152 5.85 -10.07 18.64
C LYS A 152 6.06 -9.69 20.12
N PHE A 153 6.93 -8.73 20.39
CA PHE A 153 7.42 -8.41 21.73
C PHE A 153 7.20 -6.95 22.12
N ALA A 154 6.40 -6.17 21.37
CA ALA A 154 6.15 -4.76 21.66
C ALA A 154 5.65 -4.53 23.10
N GLU A 155 4.64 -5.27 23.55
CA GLU A 155 4.10 -5.15 24.91
C GLU A 155 5.15 -5.44 25.99
N ARG A 156 6.00 -6.45 25.75
CA ARG A 156 7.05 -6.86 26.68
C ARG A 156 8.11 -5.77 26.83
N ILE A 157 8.47 -5.10 25.73
CA ILE A 157 9.34 -3.93 25.77
C ILE A 157 8.63 -2.79 26.53
N SER A 158 7.37 -2.51 26.20
CA SER A 158 6.63 -1.41 26.81
C SER A 158 6.54 -1.54 28.33
N VAL A 159 6.25 -2.74 28.83
CA VAL A 159 6.22 -3.03 30.27
C VAL A 159 7.60 -2.90 30.91
N LYS A 160 8.65 -3.41 30.26
CA LYS A 160 10.00 -3.42 30.80
C LYS A 160 10.59 -2.01 30.91
N LEU A 161 10.43 -1.19 29.88
CA LEU A 161 10.98 0.17 29.80
C LEU A 161 10.03 1.24 30.32
N ARG A 162 8.77 0.88 30.65
CA ARG A 162 7.70 1.81 31.06
C ARG A 162 7.42 2.91 30.03
N THR A 163 7.61 2.59 28.75
CA THR A 163 7.42 3.50 27.61
C THR A 163 6.49 2.84 26.61
N GLN A 164 5.58 3.60 25.98
CA GLN A 164 4.69 3.02 24.96
C GLN A 164 5.45 2.77 23.67
N ILE A 165 5.61 1.50 23.29
CA ILE A 165 6.19 1.07 22.02
C ILE A 165 5.08 0.59 21.08
N SER A 166 5.07 1.15 19.87
CA SER A 166 4.17 0.72 18.79
C SER A 166 4.41 -0.75 18.42
N GLN A 167 3.34 -1.43 18.01
CA GLN A 167 3.45 -2.77 17.46
C GLN A 167 4.07 -2.78 16.06
N ARG A 168 4.07 -1.66 15.31
CA ARG A 168 4.63 -1.59 13.96
C ARG A 168 6.16 -1.46 13.99
N ALA A 169 6.85 -2.30 13.23
CA ALA A 169 8.30 -2.40 13.20
C ALA A 169 9.00 -1.17 12.60
N LEU A 170 8.32 -0.39 11.75
CA LEU A 170 8.87 0.83 11.14
C LEU A 170 8.47 2.11 11.87
N HIS A 171 7.77 2.00 13.01
CA HIS A 171 7.37 3.16 13.80
C HIS A 171 8.56 3.76 14.57
N GLY A 172 8.58 5.09 14.70
CA GLY A 172 9.68 5.82 15.34
C GLY A 172 10.02 5.35 16.76
N SER A 173 9.01 5.01 17.56
CA SER A 173 9.22 4.48 18.92
C SER A 173 10.14 3.26 18.97
N PHE A 174 10.06 2.37 17.97
CA PHE A 174 10.94 1.21 17.89
C PHE A 174 12.30 1.58 17.28
N LEU A 175 12.32 2.43 16.26
CA LEU A 175 13.57 2.87 15.64
C LEU A 175 14.48 3.64 16.63
N ASP A 176 13.89 4.49 17.48
CA ASP A 176 14.61 5.20 18.54
C ASP A 176 15.21 4.22 19.57
N LEU A 177 14.45 3.19 19.94
CA LEU A 177 14.90 2.17 20.88
C LEU A 177 16.17 1.47 20.37
N LEU A 178 16.27 1.19 19.07
CA LEU A 178 17.42 0.50 18.47
C LEU A 178 18.74 1.28 18.64
N GLY A 179 18.68 2.61 18.72
CA GLY A 179 19.84 3.48 18.96
C GLY A 179 20.09 3.82 20.43
N SER A 180 19.18 3.42 21.34
CA SER A 180 19.21 3.83 22.75
C SER A 180 20.05 2.89 23.64
N SER A 181 20.45 3.39 24.81
CA SER A 181 21.06 2.56 25.86
C SER A 181 20.08 1.55 26.46
N ASP A 182 18.79 1.83 26.41
CA ASP A 182 17.70 1.08 27.05
C ASP A 182 17.57 -0.33 26.47
N LEU A 183 18.07 -0.54 25.26
CA LEU A 183 18.18 -1.86 24.65
C LEU A 183 18.89 -2.86 25.58
N ARG A 184 19.88 -2.41 26.36
CA ARG A 184 20.65 -3.26 27.29
C ARG A 184 19.82 -3.78 28.47
N GLU A 185 18.68 -3.15 28.76
CA GLU A 185 17.78 -3.56 29.83
C GLU A 185 16.82 -4.68 29.43
N LEU A 186 16.67 -4.92 28.12
CA LEU A 186 15.79 -5.95 27.59
C LEU A 186 16.37 -7.34 27.81
N GLU A 187 15.56 -8.39 27.66
CA GLU A 187 16.07 -9.75 27.70
C GLU A 187 16.97 -10.08 26.49
N ASN A 188 17.94 -10.97 26.68
CA ASN A 188 18.93 -11.34 25.67
C ASN A 188 18.32 -11.73 24.31
N LYS A 189 17.15 -12.39 24.31
CA LYS A 189 16.47 -12.79 23.07
C LYS A 189 15.95 -11.60 22.27
N ILE A 190 15.27 -10.65 22.94
CA ILE A 190 14.77 -9.41 22.30
C ILE A 190 15.94 -8.53 21.86
N GLN A 191 16.99 -8.42 22.69
CA GLN A 191 18.20 -7.69 22.31
C GLN A 191 18.79 -8.24 21.01
N ARG A 192 18.89 -9.55 20.88
CA ARG A 192 19.40 -10.20 19.67
C ARG A 192 18.54 -9.86 18.45
N TYR A 193 17.21 -9.96 18.56
CA TYR A 193 16.30 -9.57 17.49
C TYR A 193 16.47 -8.11 17.05
N CYS A 194 16.58 -7.19 18.00
CA CYS A 194 16.79 -5.78 17.73
C CYS A 194 18.13 -5.52 17.03
N LEU A 195 19.21 -6.16 17.51
CA LEU A 195 20.54 -6.02 16.94
C LEU A 195 20.63 -6.63 15.54
N ASP A 196 20.01 -7.79 15.31
CA ASP A 196 19.97 -8.41 13.99
C ASP A 196 19.15 -7.57 13.00
N PHE A 197 18.01 -7.01 13.42
CA PHE A 197 17.23 -6.08 12.61
C PHE A 197 18.04 -4.81 12.27
N ALA A 198 18.63 -4.16 13.26
CA ALA A 198 19.44 -2.96 13.04
C ALA A 198 20.64 -3.26 12.13
N ARG A 199 21.30 -4.41 12.33
CA ARG A 199 22.39 -4.85 11.48
C ARG A 199 21.91 -5.04 10.05
N ASP A 200 20.77 -5.65 9.80
CA ASP A 200 20.39 -6.04 8.44
C ASP A 200 19.69 -4.92 7.65
N PHE A 201 18.96 -4.02 8.33
CA PHE A 201 18.13 -3.01 7.67
C PHE A 201 18.52 -1.55 7.93
N LEU A 202 19.36 -1.25 8.94
CA LEU A 202 19.76 0.13 9.29
C LEU A 202 21.21 0.46 8.91
N ARG A 203 21.67 0.05 7.73
CA ARG A 203 23.05 0.30 7.25
C ARG A 203 23.24 1.58 6.43
N CYS A 204 22.19 2.38 6.24
CA CYS A 204 22.27 3.59 5.41
C CYS A 204 23.09 4.70 6.10
N THR A 205 23.70 5.58 5.29
CA THR A 205 24.43 6.76 5.75
C THR A 205 23.63 8.06 5.56
N CYS A 206 22.30 7.95 5.41
CA CYS A 206 21.41 9.08 5.21
C CYS A 206 21.40 10.00 6.43
N LYS A 207 21.31 11.32 6.17
CA LYS A 207 21.26 12.34 7.22
C LYS A 207 20.09 12.14 8.20
N GLU A 208 18.96 11.65 7.68
CA GLU A 208 17.72 11.43 8.43
C GLU A 208 17.61 10.00 8.96
N ALA A 209 18.68 9.19 8.93
CA ALA A 209 18.63 7.85 9.49
C ALA A 209 18.22 7.87 10.98
N PRO A 210 17.33 6.97 11.44
CA PRO A 210 16.71 5.85 10.73
C PRO A 210 15.40 6.17 9.97
N TYR A 211 14.97 7.43 9.93
CA TYR A 211 13.69 7.91 9.37
C TYR A 211 13.67 8.13 7.85
N CYS A 212 14.78 7.90 7.17
CA CYS A 212 14.92 8.13 5.72
C CYS A 212 14.22 7.12 4.78
N GLY A 213 13.40 6.19 5.30
CA GLY A 213 12.71 5.15 4.50
C GLY A 213 13.59 3.99 4.00
N CYS A 214 14.92 4.06 4.14
CA CYS A 214 15.82 2.99 3.69
C CYS A 214 15.53 1.63 4.36
N ALA A 215 15.09 1.62 5.62
CA ALA A 215 14.73 0.39 6.32
C ALA A 215 13.57 -0.34 5.62
N GLN A 216 12.48 0.38 5.32
CA GLN A 216 11.32 -0.14 4.58
C GLN A 216 11.74 -0.70 3.22
N LYS A 217 12.55 0.05 2.49
CA LYS A 217 13.07 -0.37 1.18
C LYS A 217 13.89 -1.66 1.27
N SER A 218 14.81 -1.74 2.24
CA SER A 218 15.64 -2.94 2.45
C SER A 218 14.81 -4.15 2.89
N ILE A 219 13.80 -3.96 3.75
CA ILE A 219 12.87 -5.03 4.15
C ILE A 219 12.09 -5.54 2.93
N SER A 220 11.52 -4.63 2.15
CA SER A 220 10.73 -4.95 0.96
C SER A 220 11.54 -5.72 -0.08
N LEU A 221 12.77 -5.27 -0.37
CA LEU A 221 13.68 -5.98 -1.25
C LEU A 221 14.05 -7.36 -0.68
N GLY A 222 14.30 -7.46 0.63
CA GLY A 222 14.56 -8.74 1.28
C GLY A 222 13.40 -9.73 1.16
N ILE A 223 12.16 -9.27 1.28
CA ILE A 223 10.96 -10.09 1.06
C ILE A 223 10.92 -10.58 -0.40
N LEU A 224 11.14 -9.70 -1.37
CA LEU A 224 11.13 -10.06 -2.81
C LEU A 224 12.28 -10.99 -3.19
N GLU A 225 13.44 -10.86 -2.56
CA GLU A 225 14.57 -11.78 -2.72
C GLU A 225 14.21 -13.17 -2.21
N LEU A 226 13.69 -13.27 -0.97
CA LEU A 226 13.22 -14.54 -0.41
C LEU A 226 12.13 -15.18 -1.27
N ARG A 227 11.19 -14.38 -1.79
CA ARG A 227 10.16 -14.86 -2.70
C ARG A 227 10.76 -15.39 -4.00
N SER A 228 11.73 -14.66 -4.56
CA SER A 228 12.45 -15.05 -5.79
C SER A 228 13.31 -16.30 -5.63
N GLU A 229 13.65 -16.68 -4.40
CA GLU A 229 14.33 -17.95 -4.06
C GLU A 229 13.33 -19.12 -3.95
N GLY A 230 12.04 -18.87 -4.12
CA GLY A 230 10.99 -19.88 -4.11
C GLY A 230 10.27 -20.03 -2.77
N LYS A 231 10.54 -19.18 -1.77
CA LYS A 231 9.85 -19.25 -0.48
C LYS A 231 8.38 -18.86 -0.60
N SER A 232 7.51 -19.59 0.08
CA SER A 232 6.10 -19.25 0.23
C SER A 232 5.92 -18.03 1.16
N PRO A 233 4.77 -17.32 1.10
CA PRO A 233 4.46 -16.25 2.05
C PRO A 233 4.60 -16.68 3.52
N GLU A 234 4.19 -17.90 3.86
CA GLU A 234 4.33 -18.46 5.21
C GLU A 234 5.81 -18.63 5.59
N GLU A 235 6.64 -19.20 4.70
CA GLU A 235 8.08 -19.37 4.95
C GLU A 235 8.81 -18.03 5.10
N ILE A 236 8.36 -16.99 4.39
CA ILE A 236 8.86 -15.61 4.56
C ILE A 236 8.47 -15.08 5.94
N ILE A 237 7.20 -15.25 6.36
CA ILE A 237 6.74 -14.82 7.69
C ILE A 237 7.50 -15.55 8.80
N GLU A 238 7.72 -16.86 8.64
CA GLU A 238 8.53 -17.66 9.56
C GLU A 238 9.98 -17.18 9.60
N HIS A 239 10.58 -16.84 8.46
CA HIS A 239 11.91 -16.27 8.41
C HIS A 239 12.03 -14.97 9.22
N PHE A 240 11.08 -14.04 9.05
CA PHE A 240 11.07 -12.78 9.80
C PHE A 240 10.75 -12.99 11.29
N SER A 241 9.90 -13.97 11.61
CA SER A 241 9.60 -14.38 12.98
C SER A 241 10.83 -14.89 13.70
N ASP A 242 11.56 -15.79 13.06
CA ASP A 242 12.65 -16.48 13.73
C ASP A 242 13.89 -15.62 13.84
N ARG A 243 14.16 -14.78 12.84
CA ARG A 243 15.35 -13.93 12.78
C ARG A 243 15.18 -12.60 13.51
N TYR A 244 13.99 -11.99 13.46
CA TYR A 244 13.76 -10.65 13.97
C TYR A 244 12.65 -10.57 15.03
N GLY A 245 11.97 -11.68 15.34
CA GLY A 245 10.82 -11.67 16.24
C GLY A 245 9.65 -10.83 15.71
N MET A 246 9.53 -10.75 14.38
CA MET A 246 8.53 -9.94 13.69
C MET A 246 7.58 -10.83 12.88
N TYR A 247 6.37 -10.36 12.60
CA TYR A 247 5.42 -11.09 11.76
C TYR A 247 4.63 -10.13 10.88
N ALA A 248 4.11 -10.65 9.78
CA ALA A 248 3.09 -10.01 8.97
C ALA A 248 1.83 -10.89 8.99
N TYR A 249 0.65 -10.30 8.79
CA TYR A 249 -0.51 -11.11 8.46
C TYR A 249 -0.35 -11.64 7.04
N GLN A 250 -0.72 -12.91 6.85
CA GLN A 250 -0.54 -13.58 5.56
C GLN A 250 -1.25 -12.86 4.42
N GLY A 251 -2.48 -12.37 4.65
CA GLY A 251 -3.24 -11.62 3.65
C GLY A 251 -2.52 -10.33 3.21
N ASP A 252 -1.91 -9.60 4.14
CA ASP A 252 -1.18 -8.37 3.83
C ASP A 252 0.03 -8.65 2.93
N LEU A 253 0.78 -9.71 3.24
CA LEU A 253 1.95 -10.10 2.45
C LEU A 253 1.55 -10.60 1.06
N ILE A 254 0.49 -11.41 0.95
CA ILE A 254 0.01 -11.90 -0.36
C ILE A 254 -0.46 -10.72 -1.23
N ASN A 255 -1.30 -9.84 -0.69
CA ASN A 255 -1.80 -8.69 -1.42
C ASN A 255 -0.66 -7.79 -1.91
N TRP A 256 0.35 -7.56 -1.06
CA TRP A 256 1.51 -6.77 -1.46
C TRP A 256 2.36 -7.47 -2.53
N LEU A 257 2.57 -8.79 -2.44
CA LEU A 257 3.29 -9.54 -3.47
C LEU A 257 2.55 -9.52 -4.83
N ASP A 258 1.23 -9.67 -4.82
CA ASP A 258 0.39 -9.55 -6.02
C ASP A 258 0.51 -8.15 -6.63
N GLN A 259 0.54 -7.11 -5.80
CA GLN A 259 0.75 -5.74 -6.24
C GLN A 259 2.15 -5.53 -6.82
N MET A 260 3.18 -6.15 -6.25
CA MET A 260 4.54 -6.14 -6.83
C MET A 260 4.60 -6.81 -8.21
N VAL A 261 3.85 -7.90 -8.43
CA VAL A 261 3.73 -8.54 -9.75
C VAL A 261 3.10 -7.57 -10.76
N ARG A 262 2.03 -6.87 -10.39
CA ARG A 262 1.37 -5.85 -11.23
C ARG A 262 2.31 -4.69 -11.55
N TYR A 263 3.05 -4.18 -10.56
CA TYR A 263 4.02 -3.12 -10.80
C TYR A 263 5.17 -3.56 -11.71
N LEU A 264 5.68 -4.79 -11.55
CA LEU A 264 6.72 -5.31 -12.44
C LEU A 264 6.22 -5.44 -13.90
N GLU A 265 4.96 -5.82 -14.09
CA GLU A 265 4.34 -5.84 -15.40
C GLU A 265 4.18 -4.44 -16.01
N ALA A 266 3.74 -3.47 -15.20
CA ALA A 266 3.62 -2.08 -15.61
C ALA A 266 5.00 -1.46 -15.96
N ILE A 267 6.01 -1.71 -15.13
CA ILE A 267 7.40 -1.29 -15.36
C ILE A 267 7.94 -1.92 -16.64
N GLU A 268 7.63 -3.19 -16.92
CA GLU A 268 8.01 -3.87 -18.16
C GLU A 268 7.43 -3.16 -19.39
N ALA A 269 6.13 -2.82 -19.37
CA ALA A 269 5.47 -2.09 -20.46
C ALA A 269 6.04 -0.69 -20.67
N VAL A 270 6.19 0.10 -19.59
CA VAL A 270 6.78 1.44 -19.64
C VAL A 270 8.23 1.38 -20.14
N ALA A 271 9.04 0.44 -19.65
CA ALA A 271 10.42 0.27 -20.07
C ALA A 271 10.54 -0.02 -21.57
N ARG A 272 9.63 -0.82 -22.16
CA ARG A 272 9.59 -1.06 -23.61
C ARG A 272 9.33 0.22 -24.38
N VAL A 273 8.36 1.02 -23.96
CA VAL A 273 8.01 2.29 -24.61
C VAL A 273 9.18 3.28 -24.54
N LEU A 274 9.91 3.30 -23.41
CA LEU A 274 11.09 4.15 -23.19
C LEU A 274 12.37 3.62 -23.86
N GLY A 275 12.33 2.49 -24.57
CA GLY A 275 13.51 1.90 -25.21
C GLY A 275 14.52 1.28 -24.23
N LYS A 276 14.12 1.01 -22.99
CA LYS A 276 14.94 0.39 -21.93
C LYS A 276 14.82 -1.13 -21.97
N GLY A 277 15.26 -1.74 -23.07
CA GLY A 277 15.06 -3.17 -23.35
C GLY A 277 15.62 -4.13 -22.28
N GLU A 278 16.78 -3.82 -21.69
CA GLU A 278 17.35 -4.63 -20.61
C GLU A 278 16.49 -4.59 -19.34
N ALA A 279 16.03 -3.40 -18.94
CA ALA A 279 15.15 -3.24 -17.79
C ALA A 279 13.79 -3.91 -18.02
N ALA A 280 13.23 -3.83 -19.23
CA ALA A 280 12.00 -4.53 -19.59
C ALA A 280 12.16 -6.05 -19.44
N LYS A 281 13.27 -6.61 -19.95
CA LYS A 281 13.56 -8.04 -19.81
C LYS A 281 13.74 -8.44 -18.35
N GLU A 282 14.49 -7.67 -17.57
CA GLU A 282 14.69 -7.93 -16.14
C GLU A 282 13.35 -7.86 -15.39
N ALA A 283 12.48 -6.89 -15.68
CA ALA A 283 11.17 -6.76 -15.05
C ALA A 283 10.31 -8.01 -15.30
N GLY A 284 10.23 -8.49 -16.55
CA GLY A 284 9.50 -9.70 -16.89
C GLY A 284 10.07 -10.97 -16.25
N GLU A 285 11.41 -11.09 -16.13
CA GLU A 285 12.05 -12.20 -15.41
C GLU A 285 11.77 -12.16 -13.91
N ARG A 286 11.80 -10.97 -13.30
CA ARG A 286 11.52 -10.78 -11.87
C ARG A 286 10.05 -11.03 -11.56
N LYS A 287 9.13 -10.61 -12.44
CA LYS A 287 7.69 -10.86 -12.32
C LYS A 287 7.40 -12.34 -12.06
N LYS A 288 7.89 -13.22 -12.95
CA LYS A 288 7.69 -14.68 -12.86
C LYS A 288 8.21 -15.27 -11.56
N ARG A 289 9.39 -14.82 -11.10
CA ARG A 289 9.98 -15.30 -9.84
C ARG A 289 9.17 -14.88 -8.61
N VAL A 290 8.59 -13.68 -8.62
CA VAL A 290 7.75 -13.18 -7.53
C VAL A 290 6.38 -13.86 -7.53
N GLU A 291 5.81 -14.08 -8.72
CA GLU A 291 4.58 -14.86 -8.93
C GLU A 291 4.74 -16.31 -8.46
N GLY A 292 5.95 -16.87 -8.62
CA GLY A 292 6.34 -18.22 -8.17
C GLY A 292 5.99 -19.33 -9.14
N GLU A 293 6.02 -19.01 -10.44
CA GLU A 293 6.01 -19.99 -11.53
C GLU A 293 7.38 -20.65 -11.75
#